data_AF-A0A0A3HV84-F1
#
_entry.id   AF-A0A0A3HV84-F1
#
_cell.length_a   1.000
_cell.length_b   1.000
_cell.length_c   1.000
_cell.angle_alpha   90.00
_cell.angle_beta   90.00
_cell.angle_gamma   90.00
#
_symmetry.space_group_name_H-M   'P 1'
#
loop_
_entity.id
_entity.type
_entity.pdbx_description
1 polymer ?
#
loop_
_entity_poly.entity_id
_entity_poly.type
_entity_poly.pdbx_seq_one_letter_code
_entity_poly.pdbx_strand_id
1 'polypeptide(L)' 'MKIVKVVLVLLVIIFSVYGLVSKDFSYSPIPSLLLGIFIAIMGVEEFKSKGKNSLGMFFIPLSVLVIGIALLSF' A
#
# COMPACT_ATOMS: atom_id res chain seq x y z
N MET A 1 -3.52 -5.37 14.36
CA MET A 1 -3.24 -5.09 12.94
C MET A 1 -2.11 -5.91 12.31
N LYS A 2 -1.41 -6.82 13.03
CA LYS A 2 -0.34 -7.64 12.41
C LYS A 2 -0.87 -8.62 11.34
N ILE A 3 -1.99 -9.31 11.58
CA ILE A 3 -2.59 -10.24 10.60
C ILE A 3 -2.99 -9.55 9.30
N VAL A 4 -3.65 -8.38 9.41
CA VAL A 4 -4.13 -7.59 8.25
C VAL A 4 -2.96 -7.16 7.37
N LYS A 5 -1.86 -6.71 8.00
CA LYS A 5 -0.61 -6.36 7.32
C LYS A 5 0.01 -7.53 6.56
N VAL A 6 0.04 -8.72 7.18
CA VAL A 6 0.58 -9.93 6.53
C VAL A 6 -0.27 -10.34 5.33
N VAL A 7 -1.60 -10.33 5.47
CA VAL A 7 -2.52 -10.65 4.36
C VAL A 7 -2.39 -9.63 3.23
N LEU A 8 -2.30 -8.33 3.53
CA LEU A 8 -2.08 -7.27 2.54
C LEU A 8 -0.80 -7.49 1.75
N VAL A 9 0.32 -7.75 2.43
CA VAL A 9 1.60 -7.98 1.78
C VAL A 9 1.57 -9.24 0.91
N LEU A 10 0.93 -10.31 1.39
CA LEU A 10 0.76 -11.53 0.59
C LEU A 10 -0.04 -11.26 -0.70
N LEU A 11 -1.15 -10.52 -0.62
CA LEU A 11 -1.93 -10.16 -1.80
C LEU A 11 -1.12 -9.31 -2.77
N VAL A 12 -0.38 -8.31 -2.29
CA VAL A 12 0.51 -7.48 -3.12
C VAL A 12 1.50 -8.35 -3.88
N ILE A 13 2.13 -9.31 -3.21
CA ILE A 13 3.12 -10.21 -3.83
C ILE A 13 2.43 -11.10 -4.88
N ILE A 14 1.28 -11.69 -4.56
CA ILE A 14 0.54 -12.56 -5.49
C ILE A 14 0.18 -11.79 -6.77
N PHE A 15 -0.40 -10.60 -6.65
CA PHE A 15 -0.79 -9.80 -7.82
C PHE A 15 0.42 -9.28 -8.60
N SER A 16 1.50 -8.90 -7.91
CA SER A 16 2.75 -8.46 -8.57
C SER A 16 3.41 -9.60 -9.36
N VAL A 17 3.49 -10.79 -8.76
CA VAL A 17 4.03 -11.98 -9.42
C VAL A 17 3.13 -12.43 -10.56
N TYR A 18 1.80 -12.39 -10.38
CA TYR A 18 0.85 -12.70 -11.45
C TYR A 18 1.06 -11.81 -12.68
N GLY A 19 1.19 -10.50 -12.49
CA GLY A 19 1.45 -9.57 -13.60
C GLY A 19 2.78 -9.85 -14.30
N LEU A 20 3.83 -10.17 -13.53
CA LEU A 20 5.14 -10.50 -14.08
C LEU A 20 5.13 -11.82 -14.87
N VAL A 21 4.49 -12.86 -14.34
CA VAL A 21 4.41 -14.20 -14.96
C VAL A 21 3.53 -14.16 -16.20
N SER A 22 2.37 -13.51 -16.11
CA SER A 22 1.41 -13.41 -17.22
C SER A 22 1.85 -12.40 -18.29
N LYS A 23 2.85 -11.57 -17.98
CA LYS A 23 3.25 -10.38 -18.77
C LYS A 23 2.08 -9.43 -19.05
N ASP A 24 1.06 -9.49 -18.21
CA ASP A 24 -0.15 -8.69 -18.29
C ASP A 24 -0.18 -7.75 -17.08
N PHE A 25 -0.04 -6.45 -17.36
CA PHE A 25 0.00 -5.40 -16.36
C PHE A 25 -1.34 -4.67 -16.23
N SER A 26 -2.41 -5.13 -16.88
CA SER A 26 -3.75 -4.53 -16.74
C SER A 26 -4.24 -4.50 -15.28
N TYR A 27 -3.74 -5.42 -14.44
CA TYR A 27 -4.05 -5.47 -13.01
C TYR A 27 -3.00 -4.80 -12.12
N SER A 28 -1.98 -4.14 -12.67
CA SER A 28 -0.94 -3.40 -11.93
C SER A 28 -1.46 -2.31 -10.97
N PRO A 29 -2.62 -1.67 -11.23
CA PRO A 29 -3.22 -0.75 -10.26
C PRO A 29 -3.64 -1.43 -8.95
N ILE A 30 -4.01 -2.72 -8.97
CA ILE A 30 -4.47 -3.47 -7.80
C ILE A 30 -3.39 -3.63 -6.71
N PRO A 31 -2.19 -4.17 -6.97
CA PRO A 31 -1.12 -4.25 -5.98
C PRO A 31 -0.67 -2.85 -5.51
N SER A 32 -0.74 -1.84 -6.39
CA SER A 32 -0.44 -0.45 -6.04
C SER A 32 -1.44 0.13 -5.04
N LEU A 33 -2.74 -0.12 -5.22
CA LEU A 33 -3.78 0.24 -4.25
C LEU A 33 -3.57 -0.45 -2.90
N LEU A 34 -3.31 -1.76 -2.92
CA LEU A 34 -3.06 -2.54 -1.72
C LEU A 34 -1.82 -2.02 -0.96
N LEU A 35 -0.75 -1.66 -1.68
CA LEU A 35 0.42 -1.01 -1.09
C LEU A 35 0.09 0.35 -0.49
N GLY A 36 -0.70 1.18 -1.18
CA GLY A 36 -1.16 2.46 -0.65
C GLY A 36 -1.91 2.30 0.68
N ILE A 37 -2.85 1.35 0.76
CA ILE A 37 -3.58 1.02 1.99
C ILE A 37 -2.62 0.53 3.09
N PHE A 38 -1.64 -0.30 2.75
CA PHE A 38 -0.63 -0.78 3.68
C PHE A 38 0.20 0.37 4.28
N ILE A 39 0.64 1.31 3.44
CA ILE A 39 1.38 2.51 3.86
C ILE A 39 0.50 3.40 4.75
N ALA A 40 -0.80 3.53 4.45
CA ALA A 40 -1.74 4.28 5.29
C ALA A 40 -1.84 3.68 6.70
N ILE A 41 -1.97 2.35 6.80
CA ILE A 41 -2.03 1.63 8.08
C ILE A 41 -0.74 1.84 8.87
N MET A 42 0.43 1.70 8.23
CA MET A 42 1.71 1.95 8.89
C MET A 42 1.83 3.40 9.36
N GLY A 43 1.43 4.35 8.52
CA GLY A 43 1.49 5.77 8.86
C GLY A 43 0.62 6.12 10.07
N VAL A 44 -0.60 5.58 10.14
CA VAL A 44 -1.50 5.77 11.29
C VAL A 44 -0.96 5.11 12.54
N GLU A 45 -0.46 3.87 12.45
CA GLU A 45 0.14 3.17 13.59
C GLU A 45 1.36 3.93 14.14
N GLU A 46 2.24 4.41 13.26
CA GLU A 46 3.44 5.09 13.68
C GLU A 46 3.15 6.50 14.20
N PHE A 47 2.16 7.20 13.63
CA PHE A 47 1.69 8.47 14.16
C PHE A 47 1.07 8.30 15.55
N LYS A 48 0.29 7.24 15.75
CA LYS A 48 -0.28 6.90 17.07
C LYS A 48 0.78 6.52 18.10
N SER A 49 1.86 5.85 17.67
CA SER A 49 2.91 5.37 18.58
C SER A 49 3.97 6.43 18.93
N LYS A 50 4.32 7.33 18.00
CA LYS A 50 5.43 8.30 18.16
C LYS A 50 4.99 9.77 18.03
N GLY A 51 3.72 10.04 17.79
CA GLY A 51 3.17 11.40 17.70
C GLY A 51 3.73 12.21 16.52
N LYS A 52 3.91 13.53 16.72
CA LYS A 52 4.33 14.48 15.67
C LYS A 52 5.74 14.25 15.11
N ASN A 53 6.63 13.57 15.81
CA ASN A 53 8.01 13.32 15.36
C ASN A 53 8.18 11.94 14.69
N SER A 54 7.07 11.42 14.18
CA SER A 54 6.96 10.10 13.59
C SER A 54 7.11 10.15 12.07
N LEU A 55 7.69 9.10 11.48
CA LEU A 55 7.64 8.88 10.03
C LEU A 55 6.21 8.73 9.52
N GLY A 56 5.23 8.49 10.42
CA GLY A 56 3.82 8.48 10.09
C GLY A 56 3.31 9.77 9.45
N MET A 57 3.93 10.92 9.75
CA MET A 57 3.58 12.20 9.13
C MET A 57 3.93 12.25 7.63
N PHE A 58 4.90 11.44 7.20
CA PHE A 58 5.28 11.28 5.80
C PHE A 58 4.51 10.14 5.12
N PHE A 59 4.30 9.02 5.83
CA PHE A 59 3.59 7.86 5.29
C PHE A 59 2.12 8.14 4.99
N ILE A 60 1.44 8.98 5.78
CA ILE A 60 0.03 9.31 5.53
C ILE A 60 -0.16 10.06 4.19
N PRO A 61 0.52 11.20 3.92
CA PRO A 61 0.43 11.85 2.60
C PRO A 61 0.87 10.95 1.45
N LEU A 62 1.94 10.17 1.64
CA LEU A 62 2.42 9.23 0.63
C LEU A 62 1.35 8.19 0.28
N SER A 63 0.65 7.66 1.28
CA SER A 63 -0.42 6.68 1.04
C SER A 63 -1.56 7.26 0.21
N VAL A 64 -1.96 8.50 0.47
CA VAL A 64 -3.01 9.20 -0.30
C VAL A 64 -2.57 9.37 -1.75
N LEU A 65 -1.32 9.75 -1.97
CA LEU A 65 -0.75 9.91 -3.31
C LEU A 65 -0.73 8.57 -4.06
N VAL A 66 -0.24 7.50 -3.44
CA VAL A 66 -0.19 6.16 -4.04
C VAL A 66 -1.59 5.66 -4.38
N ILE A 67 -2.55 5.82 -3.47
CA ILE A 67 -3.96 5.45 -3.71
C ILE A 67 -4.53 6.27 -4.87
N GLY A 68 -4.31 7.59 -4.87
CA GLY A 68 -4.79 8.48 -5.92
C GLY A 68 -4.26 8.12 -7.31
N ILE A 69 -2.95 7.89 -7.44
CA ILE A 69 -2.33 7.46 -8.70
C ILE A 69 -2.86 6.10 -9.12
N ALA A 70 -2.99 5.15 -8.19
CA ALA A 70 -3.48 3.82 -8.51
C ALA A 70 -4.94 3.85 -8.99
N LEU A 71 -5.80 4.70 -8.41
CA LEU A 71 -7.18 4.91 -8.90
C LEU A 71 -7.22 5.53 -10.29
N LEU A 72 -6.30 6.44 -10.62
CA LEU A 72 -6.18 7.05 -11.94
C LEU A 72 -5.57 6.11 -13.00
N SER A 73 -4.99 4.99 -12.57
CA SER A 73 -4.32 4.02 -13.45
C SER A 73 -5.23 2.87 -13.89
N PHE A 74 -6.48 2.82 -13.40
CA PHE A 74 -7.54 1.96 -13.95
C PHE A 74 -8.08 2.53 -15.26
#